data_AF-A0A9D8EQ98-F1
#
_entry.id   AF-A0A9D8EQ98-F1
#
_cell.length_a   1.000
_cell.length_b   1.000
_cell.length_c   1.000
_cell.angle_alpha   90.00
_cell.angle_beta   90.00
_cell.angle_gamma   90.00
#
_symmetry.space_group_name_H-M   'P 1'
#
loop_
_entity.id
_entity.type
_entity.pdbx_description
1 polymer ?
#
loop_
_entity_poly.entity_id
_entity_poly.type
_entity_poly.pdbx_seq_one_letter_code
_entity_poly.pdbx_strand_id
1 'polypeptide(L)'
;MVINIDVNNFDAIKIGLASPEKIRSWSNGEVKKPETINYRTLKPEKDGLFCERIFGPTKDWECYCGKYKRVRFKGIICERCGVEVTRSNVRRERMGHISLAAPVSHIWFFKGVPSRMGYVLDISPRDLEKVLYFDSYIITHVNREAIKADKEKIKKITEDAVIKAGELHEARLADIQENKDDLLKRYKDGDELKEIEAIEDEEINSEKDLEAKIARIVK
;
A
#
# COMPACT_ATOMS: atom_id res chain seq x y z
N MET A 1 -24.59 13.11 -26.83
CA MET A 1 -25.62 14.15 -26.59
C MET A 1 -24.91 15.40 -26.11
N VAL A 2 -24.85 16.43 -26.94
CA VAL A 2 -24.46 17.77 -26.49
C VAL A 2 -25.69 18.32 -25.79
N ILE A 3 -25.63 18.50 -24.47
CA ILE A 3 -26.77 19.00 -23.70
C ILE A 3 -26.83 20.50 -23.97
N ASN A 4 -27.77 20.91 -24.83
CA ASN A 4 -28.04 22.31 -25.10
C ASN A 4 -28.90 22.85 -23.95
N ILE A 5 -28.27 23.11 -22.80
CA ILE A 5 -28.93 23.69 -21.62
C ILE A 5 -29.02 25.20 -21.86
N ASP A 6 -30.24 25.73 -21.92
CA ASP A 6 -30.45 27.18 -21.88
C ASP A 6 -30.02 27.69 -20.50
N VAL A 7 -29.01 28.56 -20.43
CA VAL A 7 -28.37 29.02 -19.18
C VAL A 7 -29.39 29.68 -18.24
N ASN A 8 -30.53 30.10 -18.76
CA ASN A 8 -31.59 30.75 -18.00
C ASN A 8 -32.72 29.81 -17.54
N ASN A 9 -32.69 28.51 -17.89
CA ASN A 9 -33.80 27.59 -17.60
C ASN A 9 -33.33 26.33 -16.87
N PHE A 10 -32.95 26.48 -15.59
CA PHE A 10 -32.74 25.36 -14.67
C PHE A 10 -33.23 25.73 -13.26
N ASP A 11 -33.81 24.75 -12.54
CA ASP A 11 -34.33 24.98 -11.19
C ASP A 11 -33.24 24.97 -10.10
N ALA A 12 -32.19 24.14 -10.28
CA ALA A 12 -31.11 24.00 -9.31
C ALA A 12 -29.79 23.50 -9.95
N ILE A 13 -28.66 23.84 -9.31
CA ILE A 13 -27.33 23.30 -9.62
C ILE A 13 -26.90 22.38 -8.50
N LYS A 14 -26.46 21.17 -8.86
CA LYS A 14 -25.91 20.18 -7.93
C LYS A 14 -24.44 19.92 -8.22
N ILE A 15 -23.62 19.92 -7.18
CA ILE A 15 -22.23 19.48 -7.22
C ILE A 15 -22.10 18.11 -6.52
N GLY A 16 -21.19 17.27 -7.01
CA GLY A 16 -20.94 15.95 -6.44
C GLY A 16 -19.67 15.32 -6.99
N LEU A 17 -19.26 14.21 -6.37
CA LEU A 17 -18.09 13.45 -6.81
C LEU A 17 -18.35 12.77 -8.16
N ALA A 18 -17.33 12.75 -9.02
CA ALA A 18 -17.38 12.04 -10.28
C ALA A 18 -16.82 10.63 -10.10
N SER A 19 -17.60 9.60 -10.47
CA SER A 19 -17.09 8.22 -10.51
C SER A 19 -16.17 8.02 -11.71
N PRO A 20 -15.32 6.96 -11.70
CA PRO A 20 -14.50 6.62 -12.87
C PRO A 20 -15.32 6.40 -14.14
N GLU A 21 -16.53 5.80 -14.06
CA GLU A 21 -17.39 5.65 -15.24
C GLU A 21 -17.90 6.99 -15.75
N LYS A 22 -18.20 7.94 -14.84
CA LYS A 22 -18.67 9.28 -15.21
C LYS A 22 -17.57 10.10 -15.90
N ILE A 23 -16.33 10.00 -15.42
CA ILE A 23 -15.18 10.65 -16.08
C ILE A 23 -14.99 10.09 -17.50
N ARG A 24 -15.14 8.77 -17.67
CA ARG A 24 -15.06 8.13 -18.99
C ARG A 24 -16.21 8.54 -19.92
N SER A 25 -17.43 8.71 -19.41
CA SER A 25 -18.58 9.11 -20.23
C SER A 25 -18.49 10.56 -20.73
N TRP A 26 -17.79 11.42 -20.01
CA TRP A 26 -17.45 12.78 -20.43
C TRP A 26 -16.35 12.85 -21.48
N SER A 27 -15.53 11.80 -21.58
CA SER A 27 -14.34 11.83 -22.40
C SER A 27 -14.63 11.48 -23.87
N ASN A 28 -13.99 12.22 -24.76
CA ASN A 28 -13.98 11.96 -26.20
C ASN A 28 -12.78 11.10 -26.64
N GLY A 29 -11.90 10.73 -25.71
CA GLY A 29 -10.73 9.89 -26.00
C GLY A 29 -9.67 9.96 -24.93
N GLU A 30 -8.82 8.93 -24.92
CA GLU A 30 -7.69 8.79 -24.02
C GLU A 30 -6.45 9.49 -24.58
N VAL A 31 -5.79 10.31 -23.74
CA VAL A 31 -4.47 10.88 -24.02
C VAL A 31 -3.41 9.88 -23.55
N LYS A 32 -2.59 9.40 -24.48
CA LYS A 32 -1.56 8.37 -24.22
C LYS A 32 -0.14 8.93 -24.20
N LYS A 33 0.02 10.09 -24.82
CA LYS A 33 1.30 10.66 -25.21
C LYS A 33 1.45 12.05 -24.57
N PRO A 34 2.60 12.37 -23.95
CA PRO A 34 2.82 13.70 -23.37
C PRO A 34 3.05 14.78 -24.43
N GLU A 35 3.26 14.39 -25.69
CA GLU A 35 3.56 15.31 -26.78
C GLU A 35 2.40 16.29 -27.03
N THR A 36 2.78 17.51 -27.43
CA THR A 36 1.85 18.62 -27.63
C THR A 36 1.66 18.91 -29.11
N ILE A 37 2.60 19.63 -29.71
CA ILE A 37 2.62 20.03 -31.11
C ILE A 37 3.98 19.73 -31.72
N ASN A 38 3.98 19.47 -33.01
CA ASN A 38 5.19 19.30 -33.78
C ASN A 38 5.87 20.66 -34.00
N TYR A 39 7.15 20.79 -33.65
CA TYR A 39 7.87 22.07 -33.76
C TYR A 39 8.03 22.59 -35.19
N ARG A 40 8.09 21.71 -36.21
CA ARG A 40 8.25 22.13 -37.62
C ARG A 40 6.93 22.48 -38.26
N THR A 41 5.94 21.61 -38.10
CA THR A 41 4.66 21.74 -38.81
C THR A 41 3.61 22.53 -38.04
N LEU A 42 3.87 22.79 -36.75
CA LEU A 42 2.92 23.40 -35.79
C LEU A 42 1.60 22.62 -35.68
N LYS A 43 1.58 21.37 -36.16
CA LYS A 43 0.41 20.51 -36.09
C LYS A 43 0.40 19.74 -34.76
N PRO A 44 -0.78 19.52 -34.15
CA PRO A 44 -0.90 18.69 -32.96
C PRO A 44 -0.40 17.26 -33.21
N GLU A 45 0.24 16.68 -32.19
CA GLU A 45 0.67 15.28 -32.27
C GLU A 45 -0.51 14.32 -32.03
N LYS A 46 -0.47 13.15 -32.67
CA LYS A 46 -1.53 12.13 -32.51
C LYS A 46 -1.46 11.51 -31.12
N ASP A 47 -2.62 11.36 -30.48
CA ASP A 47 -2.80 10.85 -29.11
C ASP A 47 -2.13 11.68 -28.00
N GLY A 48 -1.62 12.87 -28.36
CA GLY A 48 -1.05 13.86 -27.46
C GLY A 48 -2.08 14.80 -26.82
N LEU A 49 -1.58 15.75 -26.01
CA LEU A 49 -2.41 16.69 -25.24
C LEU A 49 -3.29 17.61 -26.09
N PHE A 50 -2.94 17.84 -27.36
CA PHE A 50 -3.71 18.67 -28.28
C PHE A 50 -4.36 17.89 -29.43
N CYS A 51 -4.36 16.55 -29.35
CA CYS A 51 -4.80 15.67 -30.44
C CYS A 51 -6.19 16.04 -30.99
N GLU A 52 -6.26 16.34 -32.28
CA GLU A 52 -7.51 16.74 -32.94
C GLU A 52 -8.56 15.63 -32.99
N ARG A 53 -8.15 14.36 -32.89
CA ARG A 53 -9.06 13.22 -32.84
C ARG A 53 -9.90 13.22 -31.57
N ILE A 54 -9.31 13.66 -30.46
CA ILE A 54 -9.95 13.69 -29.13
C ILE A 54 -10.71 15.00 -28.97
N PHE A 55 -10.02 16.12 -29.12
CA PHE A 55 -10.56 17.44 -28.78
C PHE A 55 -11.31 18.12 -29.94
N GLY A 56 -11.18 17.62 -31.16
CA GLY A 56 -11.76 18.23 -32.37
C GLY A 56 -10.74 19.02 -33.20
N PRO A 57 -11.12 19.48 -34.40
CA PRO A 57 -10.19 20.06 -35.38
C PRO A 57 -9.69 21.45 -34.95
N THR A 58 -8.44 21.80 -35.29
CA THR A 58 -7.88 23.14 -35.01
C THR A 58 -8.49 24.21 -35.91
N LYS A 59 -8.86 23.84 -37.14
CA LYS A 59 -9.49 24.72 -38.12
C LYS A 59 -10.91 24.28 -38.41
N ASP A 60 -11.79 25.24 -38.64
CA ASP A 60 -13.18 24.96 -38.95
C ASP A 60 -13.31 24.11 -40.22
N TRP A 61 -14.03 22.99 -40.11
CA TRP A 61 -14.35 22.11 -41.23
C TRP A 61 -13.13 21.54 -41.96
N GLU A 62 -12.00 21.36 -41.27
CA GLU A 62 -10.78 20.76 -41.81
C GLU A 62 -10.28 19.64 -40.89
N CYS A 63 -10.04 18.45 -41.46
CA CYS A 63 -9.41 17.35 -40.73
C CYS A 63 -7.87 17.48 -40.73
N TYR A 64 -7.21 16.84 -39.76
CA TYR A 64 -5.75 16.85 -39.59
C TYR A 64 -4.91 16.61 -40.85
N CYS A 65 -5.28 15.58 -41.62
CA CYS A 65 -4.56 15.17 -42.83
C CYS A 65 -4.87 16.05 -44.05
N GLY A 66 -5.87 16.93 -43.95
CA GLY A 66 -6.32 17.79 -45.03
C GLY A 66 -7.09 17.10 -46.16
N LYS A 67 -7.44 15.81 -46.01
CA LYS A 67 -8.27 15.09 -47.00
C LYS A 67 -9.67 15.70 -47.13
N TYR A 68 -10.34 15.90 -46.00
CA TYR A 68 -11.63 16.57 -45.92
C TYR A 68 -11.43 18.02 -45.49
N LYS A 69 -11.91 18.93 -46.34
CA LYS A 69 -11.88 20.38 -46.15
C LYS A 69 -13.20 21.00 -46.61
N ARG A 70 -13.59 22.10 -45.97
CA ARG A 70 -14.80 22.91 -46.22
C ARG A 70 -16.07 22.26 -45.65
N VAL A 71 -17.10 23.09 -45.52
CA VAL A 71 -18.39 22.77 -44.87
C VAL A 71 -19.12 21.57 -45.49
N ARG A 72 -18.86 21.24 -46.76
CA ARG A 72 -19.52 20.11 -47.46
C ARG A 72 -19.32 18.75 -46.80
N PHE A 73 -18.27 18.58 -46.00
CA PHE A 73 -17.98 17.33 -45.29
C PHE A 73 -18.36 17.39 -43.80
N LYS A 74 -19.24 18.33 -43.41
CA LYS A 74 -19.73 18.48 -42.04
C LYS A 74 -20.20 17.14 -41.46
N GLY A 75 -19.68 16.80 -40.28
CA GLY A 75 -20.05 15.59 -39.53
C GLY A 75 -19.36 14.30 -39.97
N ILE A 76 -18.52 14.33 -41.01
CA ILE A 76 -17.75 13.16 -41.44
C ILE A 76 -16.55 12.97 -40.52
N ILE A 77 -16.32 11.73 -40.09
CA ILE A 77 -15.09 11.32 -39.40
C ILE A 77 -14.11 10.81 -40.46
N CYS A 78 -12.93 11.42 -40.54
CA CYS A 78 -11.92 11.01 -41.51
C CYS A 78 -11.39 9.61 -41.19
N GLU A 79 -11.36 8.71 -42.17
CA GLU A 79 -10.82 7.35 -42.03
C GLU A 79 -9.30 7.31 -41.86
N ARG A 80 -8.56 8.32 -42.36
CA ARG A 80 -7.09 8.38 -42.24
C ARG A 80 -6.63 8.88 -40.87
N CYS A 81 -7.23 9.97 -40.38
CA CYS A 81 -6.77 10.63 -39.15
C CYS A 81 -7.74 10.52 -37.97
N GLY A 82 -8.97 10.04 -38.18
CA GLY A 82 -10.00 9.91 -37.15
C GLY A 82 -10.61 11.23 -36.68
N VAL A 83 -10.24 12.35 -37.30
CA VAL A 83 -10.74 13.68 -36.91
C VAL A 83 -12.12 13.91 -37.53
N GLU A 84 -13.06 14.31 -36.68
CA GLU A 84 -14.39 14.75 -37.08
C GLU A 84 -14.35 16.16 -37.67
N VAL A 85 -14.97 16.31 -38.84
CA VAL A 85 -15.04 17.60 -39.54
C VAL A 85 -16.18 18.43 -38.95
N THR A 86 -15.83 19.29 -37.99
CA THR A 86 -16.74 20.19 -37.26
C THR A 86 -16.10 21.58 -37.06
N ARG A 87 -16.78 22.47 -36.33
CA ARG A 87 -16.21 23.76 -35.92
C ARG A 87 -15.13 23.56 -34.85
N SER A 88 -14.08 24.36 -34.90
CA SER A 88 -13.01 24.38 -33.89
C SER A 88 -13.50 24.72 -32.48
N ASN A 89 -14.66 25.38 -32.35
CA ASN A 89 -15.25 25.74 -31.05
C ASN A 89 -15.48 24.53 -30.13
N VAL A 90 -15.70 23.33 -30.68
CA VAL A 90 -15.90 22.12 -29.87
C VAL A 90 -14.70 21.79 -28.97
N ARG A 91 -13.50 22.29 -29.30
CA ARG A 91 -12.28 22.11 -28.50
C ARG A 91 -12.37 22.73 -27.11
N ARG A 92 -13.31 23.65 -26.89
CA ARG A 92 -13.58 24.28 -25.58
C ARG A 92 -14.48 23.47 -24.68
N GLU A 93 -15.20 22.50 -25.24
CA GLU A 93 -16.24 21.72 -24.54
C GLU A 93 -15.89 20.23 -24.44
N ARG A 94 -15.12 19.69 -25.40
CA ARG A 94 -14.71 18.28 -25.39
C ARG A 94 -13.64 18.01 -24.34
N MET A 95 -13.87 17.01 -23.50
CA MET A 95 -12.93 16.57 -22.48
C MET A 95 -12.13 15.34 -22.94
N GLY A 96 -10.88 15.26 -22.49
CA GLY A 96 -10.05 14.06 -22.60
C GLY A 96 -9.94 13.37 -21.24
N HIS A 97 -9.43 12.14 -21.21
CA HIS A 97 -9.05 11.48 -19.96
C HIS A 97 -7.70 10.77 -20.10
N ILE A 98 -7.12 10.40 -18.97
CA ILE A 98 -5.92 9.57 -18.88
C ILE A 98 -6.25 8.36 -18.01
N SER A 99 -5.95 7.17 -18.50
CA SER A 99 -6.05 5.95 -17.69
C SER A 99 -4.81 5.84 -16.81
N LEU A 100 -4.99 5.93 -15.51
CA LEU A 100 -3.91 5.71 -14.55
C LEU A 100 -3.65 4.21 -14.41
N ALA A 101 -2.38 3.82 -14.40
CA ALA A 101 -1.96 2.43 -14.18
C ALA A 101 -2.23 1.96 -12.74
N ALA A 102 -2.23 2.89 -11.79
CA ALA A 102 -2.53 2.64 -10.38
C ALA A 102 -3.54 3.68 -9.86
N PRO A 103 -4.37 3.33 -8.87
CA PRO A 103 -5.25 4.29 -8.22
C PRO A 103 -4.44 5.36 -7.49
N VAL A 104 -4.92 6.61 -7.54
CA VAL A 104 -4.29 7.76 -6.87
C VAL A 104 -5.33 8.46 -6.01
N SER A 105 -4.95 8.88 -4.81
CA SER A 105 -5.81 9.67 -3.93
C SER A 105 -5.94 11.10 -4.45
N HIS A 106 -7.16 11.64 -4.48
CA HIS A 106 -7.37 13.03 -4.84
C HIS A 106 -6.94 13.96 -3.69
N ILE A 107 -5.97 14.84 -3.97
CA ILE A 107 -5.26 15.65 -2.97
C ILE A 107 -6.17 16.46 -2.04
N TRP A 108 -7.30 16.98 -2.54
CA TRP A 108 -8.26 17.75 -1.73
C TRP A 108 -8.84 16.98 -0.54
N PHE A 109 -9.02 15.66 -0.64
CA PHE A 109 -9.62 14.87 0.46
C PHE A 109 -8.59 14.35 1.46
N PHE A 110 -7.32 14.29 1.04
CA PHE A 110 -6.21 13.83 1.86
C PHE A 110 -5.51 15.00 2.58
N LYS A 111 -5.01 16.00 1.84
CA LYS A 111 -4.28 17.16 2.39
C LYS A 111 -5.19 18.30 2.86
N GLY A 112 -6.47 18.31 2.48
CA GLY A 112 -7.42 19.31 2.97
C GLY A 112 -7.53 19.25 4.48
N VAL A 113 -7.57 20.40 5.17
CA VAL A 113 -7.77 20.47 6.62
C VAL A 113 -9.24 20.84 6.87
N PRO A 114 -10.03 20.00 7.58
CA PRO A 114 -9.71 18.65 8.09
C PRO A 114 -9.65 17.58 6.99
N SER A 115 -8.79 16.56 7.18
CA SER A 115 -8.60 15.48 6.20
C SER A 115 -9.83 14.58 6.13
N ARG A 116 -10.61 14.71 5.06
CA ARG A 116 -11.86 13.94 4.89
C ARG A 116 -11.60 12.43 4.87
N MET A 117 -10.50 12.00 4.25
CA MET A 117 -10.09 10.60 4.26
C MET A 117 -9.68 10.11 5.65
N GLY A 118 -8.95 10.92 6.41
CA GLY A 118 -8.58 10.58 7.80
C GLY A 118 -9.80 10.36 8.69
N TYR A 119 -10.82 11.22 8.55
CA TYR A 119 -12.09 11.06 9.29
C TYR A 119 -12.87 9.80 8.93
N VAL A 120 -12.88 9.40 7.65
CA VAL A 120 -13.61 8.19 7.21
C VAL A 120 -12.92 6.92 7.71
N LEU A 121 -11.59 6.92 7.77
CA LEU A 121 -10.81 5.74 8.17
C LEU A 121 -10.47 5.71 9.66
N ASP A 122 -10.74 6.79 10.39
CA ASP A 122 -10.29 7.00 11.78
C ASP A 122 -8.75 6.87 11.94
N ILE A 123 -8.02 7.46 11.00
CA ILE A 123 -6.55 7.45 10.97
C ILE A 123 -6.04 8.88 11.03
N SER A 124 -4.95 9.10 11.78
CA SER A 124 -4.30 10.41 11.84
C SER A 124 -3.83 10.84 10.44
N PRO A 125 -3.95 12.13 10.06
CA PRO A 125 -3.49 12.60 8.75
C PRO A 125 -2.01 12.29 8.49
N ARG A 126 -1.19 12.28 9.55
CA ARG A 126 0.25 11.96 9.48
C ARG A 126 0.50 10.50 9.15
N ASP A 127 -0.27 9.57 9.72
CA ASP A 127 -0.10 8.15 9.43
C ASP A 127 -0.66 7.79 8.06
N LEU A 128 -1.79 8.40 7.67
CA LEU A 128 -2.34 8.25 6.31
C LEU A 128 -1.35 8.76 5.25
N GLU A 129 -0.65 9.86 5.53
CA GLU A 129 0.39 10.41 4.67
C GLU A 129 1.55 9.42 4.45
N LYS A 130 2.03 8.78 5.52
CA LYS A 130 3.09 7.78 5.43
C LYS A 130 2.70 6.61 4.53
N VAL A 131 1.45 6.15 4.63
CA VAL A 131 0.94 5.06 3.77
C VAL A 131 0.87 5.50 2.31
N LEU A 132 0.35 6.70 2.03
CA LEU A 132 0.22 7.21 0.66
C LEU A 132 1.56 7.49 -0.03
N TYR A 133 2.58 7.89 0.73
CA TYR A 133 3.94 8.10 0.21
C TYR A 133 4.84 6.85 0.33
N PHE A 134 4.26 5.68 0.59
CA PHE A 134 4.98 4.41 0.66
C PHE A 134 6.07 4.34 1.75
N ASP A 135 5.95 5.15 2.81
CA ASP A 135 6.84 5.12 3.99
C ASP A 135 6.42 4.03 4.99
N SER A 136 5.15 3.62 4.99
CA SER A 136 4.64 2.58 5.88
C SER A 136 3.54 1.75 5.21
N TYR A 137 3.47 0.47 5.56
CA TYR A 137 2.38 -0.41 5.13
C TYR A 137 1.17 -0.28 6.06
N ILE A 138 -0.02 -0.54 5.52
CA ILE A 138 -1.25 -0.68 6.31
C ILE A 138 -1.81 -2.09 6.13
N ILE A 139 -2.23 -2.70 7.23
CA ILE A 139 -2.84 -4.03 7.21
C ILE A 139 -4.27 -3.90 6.68
N THR A 140 -4.54 -4.47 5.52
CA THR A 140 -5.86 -4.42 4.87
C THR A 140 -6.78 -5.56 5.32
N HIS A 141 -6.21 -6.70 5.71
CA HIS A 141 -6.96 -7.89 6.10
C HIS A 141 -6.19 -8.68 7.15
N VAL A 142 -6.92 -9.22 8.13
CA VAL A 142 -6.38 -10.05 9.21
C VAL A 142 -7.16 -11.35 9.29
N ASN A 143 -6.49 -12.48 9.00
CA ASN A 143 -7.08 -13.80 9.18
C ASN A 143 -6.99 -14.23 10.65
N ARG A 144 -8.10 -14.12 11.38
CA ARG A 144 -8.16 -14.42 12.82
C ARG A 144 -8.09 -15.92 13.13
N GLU A 145 -8.53 -16.79 12.23
CA GLU A 145 -8.50 -18.24 12.45
C GLU A 145 -7.07 -18.77 12.37
N ALA A 146 -6.33 -18.34 11.35
CA ALA A 146 -4.90 -18.64 11.25
C ALA A 146 -4.14 -18.15 12.49
N ILE A 147 -4.44 -16.93 12.96
CA ILE A 147 -3.82 -16.39 14.19
C ILE A 147 -4.13 -17.25 15.41
N LYS A 148 -5.37 -17.76 15.56
CA LYS A 148 -5.70 -18.64 16.69
C LYS A 148 -4.96 -19.96 16.62
N ALA A 149 -4.95 -20.60 15.45
CA ALA A 149 -4.24 -21.86 15.23
C ALA A 149 -2.73 -21.71 15.50
N ASP A 150 -2.13 -20.61 15.03
CA ASP A 150 -0.71 -20.35 15.23
C ASP A 150 -0.41 -19.99 16.69
N LYS A 151 -1.30 -19.27 17.39
CA LYS A 151 -1.17 -19.06 18.84
C LYS A 151 -1.15 -20.37 19.61
N GLU A 152 -2.02 -21.32 19.29
CA GLU A 152 -2.04 -22.63 19.95
C GLU A 152 -0.78 -23.45 19.65
N LYS A 153 -0.30 -23.41 18.40
CA LYS A 153 0.98 -24.06 18.05
C LYS A 153 2.16 -23.44 18.78
N ILE A 154 2.26 -22.11 18.81
CA ILE A 154 3.31 -21.39 19.51
C ILE A 154 3.28 -21.76 20.99
N LYS A 155 2.08 -21.81 21.61
CA LYS A 155 1.94 -22.20 23.01
C LYS A 155 2.48 -23.61 23.27
N LYS A 156 2.10 -24.60 22.44
CA LYS A 156 2.61 -25.98 22.55
C LYS A 156 4.13 -26.04 22.39
N ILE A 157 4.69 -25.35 21.40
CA ILE A 157 6.14 -25.30 21.18
C ILE A 157 6.86 -24.68 22.38
N THR A 158 6.29 -23.62 22.97
CA THR A 158 6.86 -23.00 24.17
C THR A 158 6.78 -23.95 25.37
N GLU A 159 5.66 -24.63 25.58
CA GLU A 159 5.49 -25.63 26.65
C GLU A 159 6.50 -26.79 26.49
N ASP A 160 6.65 -27.34 25.28
CA ASP A 160 7.62 -28.41 24.99
C ASP A 160 9.08 -27.95 25.19
N ALA A 161 9.40 -26.71 24.82
CA ALA A 161 10.73 -26.15 24.98
C ALA A 161 11.09 -25.93 26.46
N VAL A 162 10.11 -25.53 27.27
CA VAL A 162 10.27 -25.39 28.72
C VAL A 162 10.51 -26.76 29.36
N ILE A 163 9.73 -27.78 29.01
CA ILE A 163 9.90 -29.14 29.57
C ILE A 163 11.31 -29.66 29.28
N LYS A 164 11.75 -29.56 28.02
CA LYS A 164 13.11 -29.95 27.63
C LYS A 164 14.19 -29.16 28.36
N ALA A 165 13.97 -27.86 28.59
CA ALA A 165 14.90 -27.05 29.36
C ALA A 165 14.96 -27.50 30.83
N GLY A 166 13.83 -27.91 31.42
CA GLY A 166 13.77 -28.50 32.75
C GLY A 166 14.51 -29.84 32.84
N GLU A 167 14.26 -30.76 31.90
CA GLU A 167 14.95 -32.06 31.83
C GLU A 167 16.48 -31.90 31.69
N LEU A 168 16.92 -30.96 30.84
CA LEU A 168 18.33 -30.64 30.68
C LEU A 168 18.94 -30.05 31.96
N HIS A 169 18.16 -29.25 32.69
CA HIS A 169 18.59 -28.67 33.95
C HIS A 169 18.75 -29.73 35.04
N GLU A 170 17.80 -30.65 35.18
CA GLU A 170 17.89 -31.76 36.12
C GLU A 170 19.08 -32.69 35.82
N ALA A 171 19.33 -32.99 34.54
CA ALA A 171 20.49 -33.78 34.14
C ALA A 171 21.81 -33.08 34.52
N ARG A 172 21.89 -31.75 34.35
CA ARG A 172 23.06 -30.97 34.72
C ARG A 172 23.30 -30.95 36.24
N LEU A 173 22.24 -30.82 37.04
CA LEU A 173 22.31 -30.92 38.49
C LEU A 173 22.83 -32.28 38.96
N ALA A 174 22.38 -33.36 38.31
CA ALA A 174 22.84 -34.72 38.61
C ALA A 174 24.33 -34.91 38.27
N ASP A 175 24.79 -34.41 37.11
CA ASP A 175 26.20 -34.44 36.73
C ASP A 175 27.08 -33.65 37.73
N ILE A 176 26.59 -32.52 38.23
CA ILE A 176 27.29 -31.73 39.26
C ILE A 176 27.39 -32.52 40.57
N GLN A 177 26.31 -33.17 41.01
CA GLN A 177 26.30 -34.00 42.22
C GLN A 177 27.19 -35.26 42.10
N GLU A 178 27.26 -35.90 40.94
CA GLU A 178 28.14 -37.06 40.74
C GLU A 178 29.62 -36.62 40.78
N ASN A 179 29.96 -35.49 40.14
CA ASN A 179 31.29 -34.91 40.22
C ASN A 179 31.67 -34.53 41.66
N LYS A 180 30.73 -33.99 42.45
CA LYS A 180 30.88 -33.72 43.89
C LYS A 180 31.30 -34.96 44.67
N ASP A 181 30.51 -36.03 44.53
CA ASP A 181 30.72 -37.27 45.28
C ASP A 181 32.06 -37.93 44.92
N ASP A 182 32.50 -37.78 43.69
CA ASP A 182 33.80 -38.27 43.23
C ASP A 182 34.98 -37.40 43.74
N LEU A 183 34.82 -36.08 43.81
CA LEU A 183 35.82 -35.17 44.39
C LEU A 183 35.97 -35.39 45.90
N LEU A 184 34.86 -35.53 46.63
CA LEU A 184 34.83 -35.82 48.06
C LEU A 184 35.50 -37.15 48.43
N LYS A 185 35.47 -38.16 47.55
CA LYS A 185 36.18 -39.44 47.76
C LYS A 185 37.69 -39.33 47.52
N ARG A 186 38.13 -38.39 46.67
CA ARG A 186 39.55 -38.23 46.29
C ARG A 186 40.33 -37.41 47.31
N TYR A 187 39.71 -36.43 47.95
CA TYR A 187 40.34 -35.54 48.92
C TYR A 187 40.00 -35.94 50.37
N LYS A 188 40.99 -35.90 51.28
CA LYS A 188 40.85 -36.34 52.69
C LYS A 188 41.11 -35.24 53.73
N ASP A 189 41.60 -34.07 53.30
CA ASP A 189 41.96 -32.97 54.19
C ASP A 189 40.79 -32.00 54.40
N GLY A 190 40.52 -31.67 55.67
CA GLY A 190 39.28 -31.01 56.10
C GLY A 190 39.12 -29.53 55.74
N ASP A 191 40.16 -28.87 55.21
CA ASP A 191 40.07 -27.48 54.72
C ASP A 191 39.78 -27.41 53.21
N GLU A 192 40.30 -28.33 52.40
CA GLU A 192 39.97 -28.43 50.97
C GLU A 192 38.52 -28.91 50.75
N LEU A 193 37.99 -29.77 51.63
CA LEU A 193 36.57 -30.16 51.60
C LEU A 193 35.62 -28.98 51.80
N LYS A 194 35.96 -28.01 52.66
CA LYS A 194 35.11 -26.84 52.90
C LYS A 194 35.08 -25.87 51.73
N GLU A 195 36.20 -25.75 51.01
CA GLU A 195 36.26 -24.94 49.77
C GLU A 195 35.41 -25.57 48.65
N ILE A 196 35.45 -26.89 48.52
CA ILE A 196 34.62 -27.63 47.54
C ILE A 196 33.12 -27.49 47.88
N GLU A 197 32.75 -27.64 49.15
CA GLU A 197 31.36 -27.45 49.60
C GLU A 197 30.85 -26.02 49.36
N ALA A 198 31.69 -25.00 49.57
CA ALA A 198 31.31 -23.60 49.39
C ALA A 198 31.08 -23.21 47.93
N ILE A 199 31.92 -23.70 47.01
CA ILE A 199 31.78 -23.44 45.56
C ILE A 199 30.49 -24.06 45.02
N GLU A 200 30.13 -25.25 45.50
CA GLU A 200 28.91 -25.94 45.08
C GLU A 200 27.64 -25.32 45.65
N ASP A 201 27.65 -24.85 46.89
CA ASP A 201 26.49 -24.13 47.44
C ASP A 201 26.21 -22.84 46.65
N GLU A 202 27.24 -22.20 46.09
CA GLU A 202 27.08 -21.10 45.12
C GLU A 202 26.53 -21.57 43.77
N GLU A 203 27.07 -22.66 43.20
CA GLU A 203 26.57 -23.21 41.92
C GLU A 203 25.11 -23.69 42.03
N ILE A 204 24.73 -24.41 43.09
CA ILE A 204 23.37 -24.90 43.36
C ILE A 204 22.39 -23.72 43.55
N ASN A 205 22.80 -22.65 44.25
CA ASN A 205 21.96 -21.47 44.38
C ASN A 205 21.78 -20.76 43.03
N SER A 206 22.82 -20.70 42.20
CA SER A 206 22.74 -20.11 40.86
C SER A 206 21.80 -20.90 39.93
N GLU A 207 21.78 -22.22 40.07
CA GLU A 207 20.90 -23.12 39.32
C GLU A 207 19.45 -23.03 39.78
N LYS A 208 19.19 -22.96 41.10
CA LYS A 208 17.83 -22.70 41.64
C LYS A 208 17.25 -21.36 41.18
N ASP A 209 18.08 -20.33 41.03
CA ASP A 209 17.67 -19.04 40.49
C ASP A 209 17.29 -19.12 38.99
N LEU A 210 17.97 -19.98 38.23
CA LEU A 210 17.64 -20.27 36.83
C LEU A 210 16.32 -21.05 36.72
N GLU A 211 16.11 -22.05 37.57
CA GLU A 211 14.86 -22.81 37.66
C GLU A 211 13.66 -21.90 37.98
N ALA A 212 13.82 -20.98 38.94
CA ALA A 212 12.80 -20.00 39.28
C ALA A 212 12.49 -19.02 38.13
N LYS A 213 13.49 -18.67 37.30
CA LYS A 213 13.30 -17.86 36.09
C LYS A 213 12.56 -18.64 35.00
N ILE A 214 12.89 -19.92 34.79
CA ILE A 214 12.18 -20.81 33.86
C ILE A 214 10.72 -20.94 34.27
N ALA A 215 10.44 -21.20 35.55
CA ALA A 215 9.09 -21.33 36.08
C ALA A 215 8.22 -20.05 35.92
N ARG A 216 8.84 -18.86 35.89
CA ARG A 216 8.13 -17.59 35.62
C ARG A 216 7.75 -17.40 34.16
N ILE A 217 8.47 -17.99 33.21
CA ILE A 217 8.17 -17.92 31.77
C ILE A 217 6.94 -18.77 31.43
N VAL A 218 6.59 -19.74 32.28
CA VAL A 218 5.48 -20.68 32.10
C VAL A 218 4.13 -20.12 32.57
N LYS A 219 4.13 -19.07 33.40
CA LYS A 219 2.91 -18.42 33.93
C LYS A 219 2.44 -17.27 33.03
#